data_AF-A0A7C4YJB0-F1
#
_entry.id   AF-A0A7C4YJB0-F1
#
_cell.length_a   1.000
_cell.length_b   1.000
_cell.length_c   1.000
_cell.angle_alpha   90.00
_cell.angle_beta   90.00
_cell.angle_gamma   90.00
#
_symmetry.space_group_name_H-M   'P 1'
#
loop_
_entity.id
_entity.type
_entity.pdbx_description
1 polymer ?
#
loop_
_entity_poly.entity_id
_entity_poly.type
_entity_poly.pdbx_seq_one_letter_code
_entity_poly.pdbx_strand_id
1 'polypeptide(L)'
;PREFNWSVGVILLVLTLLLSFTGYLLPWDQLAIWAITVGSNMARATPGLGHEGPIAPLLKVGDIPLIHSGSDARFLLLGGRFVSGDTLLRFYVLHCVAIPLVVAVLIAVHFWRVRKDGGISGAL
;
A
#
# COMPACT_ATOMS: atom_id res chain seq x y z
N PRO A 1 24.63 -4.45 -13.07
CA PRO A 1 23.56 -4.44 -14.09
C PRO A 1 22.44 -3.52 -13.62
N ARG A 2 21.97 -2.59 -14.47
CA ARG A 2 21.11 -1.46 -14.06
C ARG A 2 19.63 -1.84 -13.92
N GLU A 3 19.24 -3.03 -14.35
CA GLU A 3 17.88 -3.59 -14.24
C GLU A 3 17.37 -3.62 -12.80
N PHE A 4 18.22 -4.01 -11.84
CA PHE A 4 17.85 -4.00 -10.43
C PHE A 4 17.52 -2.57 -9.94
N ASN A 5 18.32 -1.58 -10.34
CA ASN A 5 18.06 -0.19 -9.97
C ASN A 5 16.77 0.34 -10.61
N TRP A 6 16.43 -0.12 -11.82
CA TRP A 6 15.15 0.17 -12.46
C TRP A 6 13.98 -0.40 -11.64
N SER A 7 14.04 -1.68 -11.24
CA SER A 7 13.01 -2.28 -10.38
C SER A 7 12.83 -1.51 -9.06
N VAL A 8 13.93 -1.10 -8.42
CA VAL A 8 13.88 -0.23 -7.22
C VAL A 8 13.19 1.10 -7.53
N GLY A 9 13.48 1.71 -8.69
CA GLY A 9 12.82 2.94 -9.15
C GLY A 9 11.30 2.77 -9.34
N VAL A 10 10.86 1.64 -9.93
CA VAL A 10 9.43 1.32 -10.07
C VAL A 10 8.76 1.16 -8.69
N ILE A 11 9.42 0.51 -7.74
CA ILE A 11 8.90 0.39 -6.37
C ILE A 11 8.78 1.77 -5.72
N LEU A 12 9.79 2.64 -5.87
CA LEU A 12 9.76 4.02 -5.37
C LEU A 12 8.63 4.84 -6.00
N LEU A 13 8.36 4.65 -7.29
CA LEU A 13 7.22 5.29 -7.98
C LEU A 13 5.89 4.87 -7.32
N VAL A 14 5.68 3.57 -7.11
CA VAL A 14 4.46 3.06 -6.48
C VAL A 14 4.32 3.58 -5.05
N LEU A 15 5.40 3.57 -4.25
CA LEU A 15 5.39 4.11 -2.89
C LEU A 15 5.10 5.62 -2.86
N THR A 16 5.53 6.37 -3.87
CA THR A 16 5.24 7.81 -3.98
C THR A 16 3.76 8.05 -4.26
N LEU A 17 3.15 7.24 -5.13
CA LEU A 17 1.70 7.27 -5.35
C LEU A 17 0.92 6.92 -4.08
N LEU A 18 1.38 5.93 -3.32
CA LEU A 18 0.81 5.59 -2.02
C LEU A 18 0.99 6.71 -0.99
N LEU A 19 2.16 7.36 -0.95
CA LEU A 19 2.40 8.51 -0.07
C LEU A 19 1.44 9.66 -0.39
N SER A 20 1.25 9.96 -1.68
CA SER A 20 0.29 10.97 -2.13
C SER A 20 -1.14 10.63 -1.73
N PHE A 21 -1.59 9.40 -1.97
CA PHE A 21 -2.93 8.97 -1.60
C PHE A 21 -3.15 9.02 -0.09
N THR A 22 -2.24 8.45 0.71
CA THR A 22 -2.37 8.43 2.18
C THR A 22 -2.34 9.83 2.80
N GLY A 23 -1.56 10.76 2.23
CA GLY A 23 -1.51 12.15 2.67
C GLY A 23 -2.79 12.92 2.35
N TYR A 24 -3.42 12.62 1.21
CA TYR A 24 -4.71 13.18 0.80
C TYR A 24 -5.84 12.87 1.81
N LEU A 25 -5.72 11.80 2.59
CA LEU A 25 -6.75 11.39 3.55
C LEU A 25 -6.67 12.15 4.89
N LEU A 26 -5.52 12.75 5.22
CA LEU A 26 -5.27 13.34 6.53
C LEU A 26 -6.12 14.58 6.89
N PRO A 27 -6.49 15.46 5.94
CA PRO A 27 -7.39 16.59 6.24
C PRO A 27 -8.78 16.17 6.72
N TRP A 28 -9.18 14.92 6.47
CA TRP A 28 -10.43 14.32 6.94
C TRP A 28 -11.69 15.10 6.52
N ASP A 29 -11.68 15.65 5.31
CA ASP A 29 -12.82 16.33 4.70
C ASP A 29 -13.78 15.33 4.01
N GLN A 30 -14.90 15.83 3.49
CA GLN A 30 -15.92 14.99 2.85
C GLN A 30 -15.36 14.19 1.67
N LEU A 31 -14.47 14.78 0.87
CA LEU A 31 -13.86 14.11 -0.28
C LEU A 31 -12.84 13.06 0.15
N ALA A 32 -12.03 13.31 1.18
CA ALA A 32 -11.14 12.31 1.76
C ALA A 32 -11.92 11.08 2.28
N ILE A 33 -13.05 11.30 2.96
CA ILE A 33 -13.91 10.21 3.45
C ILE A 33 -14.49 9.37 2.30
N TRP A 34 -14.80 9.99 1.16
CA TRP A 34 -15.20 9.24 -0.04
C TRP A 34 -14.03 8.49 -0.66
N ALA A 35 -12.86 9.11 -0.76
CA ALA A 35 -11.67 8.49 -1.32
C ALA A 35 -11.24 7.24 -0.54
N ILE A 36 -11.24 7.30 0.80
CA ILE A 36 -10.94 6.14 1.64
C ILE A 36 -12.02 5.07 1.56
N THR A 37 -13.29 5.46 1.43
CA THR A 37 -14.39 4.51 1.25
C THR A 37 -14.24 3.74 -0.06
N VAL A 38 -14.00 4.44 -1.17
CA VAL A 38 -13.77 3.80 -2.48
C VAL A 38 -12.52 2.93 -2.46
N GLY A 39 -11.39 3.45 -1.98
CA GLY A 39 -10.13 2.72 -1.95
C GLY A 39 -10.19 1.46 -1.07
N SER A 40 -10.77 1.56 0.11
CA SER A 40 -10.93 0.41 1.02
C SER A 40 -11.97 -0.60 0.51
N ASN A 41 -12.97 -0.16 -0.26
CA ASN A 41 -13.92 -1.07 -0.91
C ASN A 41 -13.26 -1.90 -2.00
N MET A 42 -12.29 -1.36 -2.73
CA MET A 42 -11.49 -2.11 -3.71
C MET A 42 -10.64 -3.20 -3.04
N ALA A 43 -10.16 -2.96 -1.81
CA ALA A 43 -9.36 -3.94 -1.06
C ALA A 43 -10.14 -5.22 -0.73
N ARG A 44 -11.48 -5.20 -0.72
CA ARG A 44 -12.30 -6.41 -0.54
C ARG A 44 -12.18 -7.39 -1.70
N ALA A 45 -11.85 -6.89 -2.90
CA ALA A 45 -11.66 -7.71 -4.10
C ALA A 45 -10.22 -8.23 -4.25
N THR A 46 -9.30 -7.92 -3.32
CA THR A 46 -7.91 -8.36 -3.38
C THR A 46 -7.83 -9.89 -3.43
N PRO A 47 -7.17 -10.49 -4.44
CA PRO A 47 -6.99 -11.94 -4.51
C PRO A 47 -6.28 -12.45 -3.26
N GLY A 48 -6.92 -13.37 -2.54
CA GLY A 48 -6.31 -14.12 -1.43
C GLY A 48 -6.27 -13.42 -0.10
N LEU A 49 -6.63 -12.13 -0.05
CA LEU A 49 -6.72 -11.36 1.20
C LEU A 49 -8.08 -10.66 1.36
N GLY A 50 -8.84 -10.51 0.28
CA GLY A 50 -10.18 -9.93 0.29
C GLY A 50 -11.27 -10.99 0.34
N HIS A 51 -12.31 -10.78 1.16
CA HIS A 51 -13.41 -11.75 1.27
C HIS A 51 -14.33 -11.78 0.03
N GLU A 52 -14.29 -10.75 -0.82
CA GLU A 52 -14.96 -10.66 -2.13
C GLU A 52 -13.99 -11.00 -3.28
N GLY A 53 -12.77 -11.43 -2.98
CA GLY A 53 -11.77 -11.77 -3.98
C GLY A 53 -12.13 -13.03 -4.78
N PRO A 54 -11.62 -13.18 -6.01
CA PRO A 54 -11.95 -14.30 -6.90
C PRO A 54 -11.57 -15.67 -6.32
N ILE A 55 -10.57 -15.71 -5.44
CA ILE A 55 -10.09 -16.94 -4.79
C ILE A 55 -10.68 -17.16 -3.39
N ALA A 56 -11.47 -16.22 -2.87
CA ALA A 56 -12.12 -16.36 -1.56
C ALA A 56 -13.04 -17.60 -1.46
N PRO A 57 -13.78 -18.01 -2.52
CA PRO A 57 -14.57 -19.25 -2.48
C PRO A 57 -13.74 -20.52 -2.30
N LEU A 58 -12.45 -20.49 -2.70
CA LEU A 58 -11.52 -21.62 -2.58
C LEU A 58 -10.85 -21.66 -1.20
N LEU A 59 -10.78 -20.53 -0.49
CA LEU A 59 -10.22 -20.38 0.86
C LEU A 59 -11.29 -20.65 1.93
N LYS A 60 -11.86 -21.85 1.89
CA LYS A 60 -12.85 -22.34 2.87
C LYS A 60 -12.45 -23.71 3.39
N VAL A 61 -12.68 -23.95 4.68
CA VAL A 61 -12.53 -25.27 5.30
C VAL A 61 -13.94 -25.77 5.61
N GLY A 62 -14.47 -26.65 4.76
CA GLY A 62 -15.90 -26.98 4.76
C GLY A 62 -16.75 -25.73 4.47
N ASP A 63 -17.69 -25.41 5.35
CA ASP A 63 -18.55 -24.23 5.24
C ASP A 63 -17.96 -22.96 5.89
N ILE A 64 -16.78 -23.05 6.50
CA ILE A 64 -16.17 -21.94 7.25
C ILE A 64 -15.25 -21.14 6.33
N PRO A 65 -15.56 -19.86 6.02
CA PRO A 65 -14.66 -19.01 5.25
C PRO A 65 -13.42 -18.64 6.07
N LEU A 66 -12.24 -18.88 5.51
CA LEU A 66 -10.97 -18.53 6.17
C LEU A 66 -10.78 -17.00 6.22
N ILE A 67 -11.30 -16.30 5.21
CA ILE A 67 -11.28 -14.85 5.09
C ILE A 67 -12.73 -14.35 5.17
N HIS A 68 -13.01 -13.51 6.16
CA HIS A 68 -14.31 -12.90 6.37
C HIS A 68 -14.16 -11.39 6.57
N SER A 69 -15.27 -10.65 6.66
CA SER A 69 -15.29 -9.18 6.80
C SER A 69 -14.65 -8.60 8.06
N GLY A 70 -14.12 -9.45 8.94
CA GLY A 70 -13.38 -9.07 10.15
C GLY A 70 -11.92 -9.49 10.12
N SER A 71 -11.45 -10.09 9.01
CA SER A 71 -10.09 -10.62 8.83
C SER A 71 -9.59 -10.41 7.40
N ASP A 72 -10.23 -9.52 6.63
CA ASP A 72 -9.88 -9.24 5.25
C ASP A 72 -8.90 -8.06 5.12
N ALA A 73 -8.42 -7.82 3.89
CA ALA A 73 -7.52 -6.73 3.57
C ALA A 73 -8.10 -5.35 3.95
N ARG A 74 -9.41 -5.16 3.81
CA ARG A 74 -10.10 -3.93 4.22
C ARG A 74 -10.03 -3.73 5.73
N PHE A 75 -10.29 -4.78 6.52
CA PHE A 75 -10.19 -4.72 7.98
C PHE A 75 -8.76 -4.36 8.44
N LEU A 76 -7.74 -4.94 7.81
CA LEU A 76 -6.33 -4.63 8.10
C LEU A 76 -6.01 -3.15 7.84
N LEU A 77 -6.48 -2.60 6.71
CA LEU A 77 -6.25 -1.21 6.33
C LEU A 77 -7.00 -0.23 7.24
N LEU A 78 -8.27 -0.49 7.52
CA LEU A 78 -9.13 0.45 8.25
C LEU A 78 -9.01 0.34 9.77
N GLY A 79 -8.60 -0.83 10.30
CA GLY A 79 -8.61 -1.12 11.73
C GLY A 79 -9.97 -1.42 12.34
N GLY A 80 -10.99 -1.50 11.49
CA GLY A 80 -12.35 -1.78 11.89
C GLY A 80 -13.21 -2.08 10.68
N ARG A 81 -14.50 -2.27 10.92
CA ARG A 81 -15.49 -2.55 9.85
C ARG A 81 -15.97 -1.30 9.14
N PHE A 82 -15.68 -0.14 9.72
CA PHE A 82 -16.13 1.18 9.27
C PHE A 82 -14.99 2.19 9.34
N VAL A 83 -15.06 3.19 8.46
CA VAL A 83 -14.13 4.33 8.47
C VAL A 83 -14.40 5.15 9.74
N SER A 84 -13.40 5.29 10.60
CA SER A 84 -13.55 5.96 11.90
C SER A 84 -12.24 6.64 12.32
N GLY A 85 -12.17 7.19 13.54
CA GLY A 85 -10.96 7.79 14.07
C GLY A 85 -9.75 6.85 14.11
N ASP A 86 -9.95 5.54 14.34
CA ASP A 86 -8.86 4.56 14.29
C ASP A 86 -8.25 4.46 12.89
N THR A 87 -9.10 4.57 11.88
CA THR A 87 -8.67 4.60 10.48
C THR A 87 -7.76 5.80 10.23
N LEU A 88 -8.16 7.00 10.68
CA LEU A 88 -7.32 8.20 10.55
C LEU A 88 -5.96 8.01 11.24
N LEU A 89 -5.95 7.45 12.46
CA LEU A 89 -4.71 7.18 13.18
C LEU A 89 -3.78 6.23 12.40
N ARG A 90 -4.31 5.17 11.80
CA ARG A 90 -3.52 4.24 10.97
C ARG A 90 -2.94 4.91 9.75
N PHE A 91 -3.74 5.69 9.02
CA PHE A 91 -3.26 6.42 7.85
C PHE A 91 -2.24 7.51 8.22
N TYR A 92 -2.41 8.16 9.37
CA TYR A 92 -1.43 9.09 9.92
C TYR A 92 -0.09 8.42 10.21
N VAL A 93 -0.08 7.30 10.94
CA VAL A 93 1.15 6.54 11.23
C VAL A 93 1.78 6.00 9.95
N LEU A 94 0.95 5.50 9.03
CA LEU A 94 1.41 4.99 7.74
C LEU A 94 2.08 6.09 6.91
N HIS A 95 1.47 7.28 6.83
CA HIS A 95 1.93 8.40 6.02
C HIS A 95 3.11 9.15 6.63
N CYS A 96 3.08 9.43 7.94
CA CYS A 96 4.09 10.26 8.58
C CYS A 96 5.32 9.48 9.04
N VAL A 97 5.21 8.15 9.24
CA VAL A 97 6.30 7.33 9.79
C VAL A 97 6.66 6.18 8.86
N ALA A 98 5.74 5.25 8.62
CA ALA A 98 6.09 3.96 8.00
C ALA A 98 6.52 4.10 6.53
N ILE A 99 5.71 4.73 5.67
CA ILE A 99 6.04 4.92 4.25
C ILE A 99 7.29 5.80 4.08
N PRO A 100 7.43 6.97 4.74
CA PRO A 100 8.63 7.79 4.61
C PRO A 100 9.91 7.06 5.00
N LEU A 101 9.88 6.23 6.04
CA LEU A 101 11.03 5.44 6.46
C LEU A 101 11.41 4.39 5.41
N VAL A 102 10.43 3.68 4.85
CA VAL A 102 10.66 2.72 3.76
C VAL A 102 11.20 3.42 2.51
N VAL A 103 10.62 4.55 2.13
CA VAL A 103 11.06 5.36 0.98
C VAL A 103 12.48 5.87 1.19
N ALA A 104 12.82 6.38 2.38
CA ALA A 104 14.18 6.85 2.68
C ALA A 104 15.21 5.73 2.53
N VAL A 105 14.92 4.53 3.04
CA VAL A 105 15.79 3.35 2.88
C VAL A 105 15.94 2.99 1.40
N LEU A 106 14.85 2.95 0.63
CA LEU A 106 14.91 2.61 -0.78
C LEU A 106 15.61 3.67 -1.63
N ILE A 107 15.48 4.97 -1.31
CA ILE A 107 16.24 6.04 -1.93
C ILE A 107 17.73 5.87 -1.65
N ALA A 108 18.11 5.55 -0.41
CA ALA A 108 19.50 5.28 -0.06
C ALA A 108 20.05 4.09 -0.87
N VAL A 109 19.29 2.99 -0.99
CA VAL A 109 19.64 1.83 -1.82
C VAL A 109 19.77 2.22 -3.30
N HIS A 110 18.82 3.01 -3.81
CA HIS A 110 18.79 3.46 -5.20
C HIS A 110 20.05 4.28 -5.53
N PHE A 111 20.38 5.28 -4.71
CA PHE A 111 21.57 6.10 -4.90
C PHE A 111 22.88 5.34 -4.71
N TRP A 112 22.93 4.46 -3.69
CA TRP A 112 24.09 3.59 -3.49
C TRP A 112 24.35 2.71 -4.71
N ARG A 113 23.29 2.17 -5.31
CA ARG A 113 23.42 1.32 -6.51
C ARG A 113 23.87 2.11 -7.73
N VAL A 114 23.34 3.32 -7.94
CA VAL A 114 23.81 4.22 -9.01
C VAL A 114 25.31 4.51 -8.88
N ARG A 115 25.78 4.80 -7.67
CA ARG A 115 27.21 5.04 -7.41
C ARG A 115 28.04 3.77 -7.67
N LYS A 116 27.56 2.60 -7.25
CA LYS A 116 28.28 1.34 -7.42
C LYS A 116 28.35 0.87 -8.87
N ASP A 117 27.34 1.19 -9.68
CA ASP A 117 27.27 0.84 -11.11
C ASP A 117 27.98 1.85 -12.03
N GLY A 118 28.83 2.73 -11.47
CA GLY A 118 29.67 3.63 -12.26
C GLY A 118 28.98 4.92 -12.73
N GLY A 119 27.88 5.33 -12.09
CA GLY A 119 27.19 6.58 -12.41
C GLY A 119 26.18 6.43 -13.54
N ILE A 120 26.23 7.28 -14.57
CA ILE A 120 25.27 7.28 -15.69
C ILE A 120 25.61 6.23 -16.75
N SER A 121 24.62 5.86 -17.57
CA SER A 121 24.87 5.00 -18.74
C SER A 121 25.87 5.66 -19.68
N GLY A 122 26.68 4.84 -20.37
CA GLY A 122 27.58 5.32 -21.42
C GLY A 122 26.82 5.92 -22.61
N ALA A 123 27.57 6.51 -23.55
CA ALA A 123 27.01 7.03 -24.79
C ALA A 123 26.28 5.92 -25.58
N LEU A 124 25.17 6.30 -26.20
CA LEU A 124 24.31 5.45 -27.02
C LEU A 124 24.97 5.08 -28.35
#